data_AF-A0A3D2RZW0-F1
#
_entry.id   AF-A0A3D2RZW0-F1
#
_cell.length_a   1.000
_cell.length_b   1.000
_cell.length_c   1.000
_cell.angle_alpha   90.00
_cell.angle_beta   90.00
_cell.angle_gamma   90.00
#
_symmetry.space_group_name_H-M   'P 1'
#
loop_
_entity.id
_entity.type
_entity.pdbx_description
1 polymer ?
#
loop_
_entity_poly.entity_id
_entity_poly.type
_entity_poly.pdbx_seq_one_letter_code
_entity_poly.pdbx_strand_id
1 'polypeptide(L)'
;MKVARDNLNPRNPKLKISISIAVFVLICLLAIWGASQFNQVGIVWYSIVPPLLAITMAIATNRLLTSLGVAVGIGIILSSVQKNVGFEMPWFLILGSEGWSISKSVIGTFNLSVIIFIVLILSMISVMIISGGMQGVINWLSQFAKGSRSTQLVTVLMGLAIFIDDYANTMIVGSAMRPVTDKKKISREKLAFLVDATTAPIAGLAIVSTWIGYEIFLFTSTAESIGIDKDGYSMFFDALGYRFYCLMMVIFVFVNVISGRDFGEMLKAEKRSHSNGAVLAVDATPMTSKVFSTLSHNPAARISSLSATIPIVMLFGTMVTAFWFYGGSSGSFWSWTTWREILSRVAEEGNNVQVLAIGSGVGLFTAII
;
A
#
# COMPACT_ATOMS: atom_id res chain seq x y z
N MET A 1 38.46 19.96 -7.73
CA MET A 1 37.07 20.38 -7.98
C MET A 1 36.17 19.27 -8.55
N LYS A 2 36.64 18.42 -9.48
CA LYS A 2 35.87 17.27 -10.04
C LYS A 2 35.54 16.18 -8.99
N VAL A 3 36.52 15.84 -8.14
CA VAL A 3 36.36 14.89 -7.02
C VAL A 3 35.34 15.36 -5.97
N ALA A 4 35.26 16.67 -5.71
CA ALA A 4 34.28 17.24 -4.79
C ALA A 4 32.84 17.23 -5.35
N ARG A 5 32.69 17.34 -6.68
CA ARG A 5 31.39 17.18 -7.37
C ARG A 5 30.93 15.73 -7.38
N ASP A 6 31.84 14.77 -7.59
CA ASP A 6 31.50 13.34 -7.56
C ASP A 6 31.12 12.87 -6.14
N ASN A 7 31.67 13.51 -5.10
CA ASN A 7 31.29 13.26 -3.71
C ASN A 7 29.93 13.87 -3.30
N LEU A 8 29.39 14.81 -4.08
CA LEU A 8 28.05 15.37 -3.90
C LEU A 8 27.01 14.73 -4.83
N ASN A 9 27.41 13.73 -5.61
CA ASN A 9 26.50 13.01 -6.47
C ASN A 9 25.68 12.01 -5.61
N PRO A 10 24.34 12.11 -5.55
CA PRO A 10 23.48 11.15 -4.82
C PRO A 10 23.64 9.69 -5.30
N ARG A 11 24.39 9.47 -6.39
CA ARG A 11 24.74 8.18 -6.95
C ARG A 11 25.96 7.51 -6.28
N ASN A 12 26.70 8.17 -5.39
CA ASN A 12 27.83 7.55 -4.67
C ASN A 12 27.30 6.64 -3.53
N PRO A 13 27.59 5.33 -3.52
CA PRO A 13 27.08 4.42 -2.49
C PRO A 13 27.54 4.80 -1.09
N LYS A 14 28.75 5.35 -0.94
CA LYS A 14 29.24 5.84 0.37
C LYS A 14 28.48 7.08 0.84
N LEU A 15 28.11 7.97 -0.09
CA LEU A 15 27.30 9.14 0.21
C LEU A 15 25.87 8.73 0.59
N LYS A 16 25.27 7.79 -0.15
CA LYS A 16 23.94 7.24 0.14
C LYS A 16 23.87 6.63 1.55
N ILE A 17 24.85 5.82 1.92
CA ILE A 17 24.95 5.23 3.26
C ILE A 17 25.15 6.33 4.32
N SER A 18 26.05 7.29 4.08
CA SER A 18 26.31 8.39 5.00
C SER A 18 25.08 9.27 5.23
N ILE A 19 24.33 9.59 4.17
CA ILE A 19 23.06 10.32 4.27
C ILE A 19 22.03 9.51 5.05
N SER A 20 21.90 8.21 4.76
CA SER A 20 20.92 7.35 5.45
C SER A 20 21.22 7.27 6.95
N ILE A 21 22.50 7.15 7.32
CA ILE A 21 22.95 7.17 8.72
C ILE A 21 22.71 8.56 9.35
N ALA A 22 23.04 9.64 8.65
CA ALA A 22 22.83 11.00 9.14
C ALA A 22 21.33 11.28 9.41
N VAL A 23 20.45 10.85 8.50
CA VAL A 23 18.99 10.95 8.67
C VAL A 23 18.52 10.10 9.85
N PHE A 24 19.00 8.86 9.98
CA PHE A 24 18.70 8.00 11.11
C PHE A 24 19.07 8.65 12.45
N VAL A 25 20.31 9.11 12.57
CA VAL A 25 20.84 9.74 13.79
C VAL A 25 20.11 11.03 14.10
N LEU A 26 19.88 11.89 13.10
CA LEU A 26 19.18 13.16 13.28
C LEU A 26 17.76 12.95 13.83
N ILE A 27 16.98 12.03 13.25
CA ILE A 27 15.62 11.75 13.71
C ILE A 27 15.62 11.15 15.11
N CYS A 28 16.56 10.24 15.42
CA CYS A 28 16.72 9.70 16.77
C CYS A 28 17.08 10.79 17.79
N LEU A 29 17.98 11.72 17.45
CA LEU A 29 18.33 12.83 18.33
C LEU A 29 17.15 13.77 18.58
N LEU A 30 16.35 14.06 17.55
CA LEU A 30 15.12 14.83 17.69
C LEU A 30 14.09 14.11 18.59
N ALA A 31 13.95 12.79 18.44
CA ALA A 31 13.08 11.98 19.28
C ALA A 31 13.53 11.97 20.76
N ILE A 32 14.85 11.88 21.00
CA ILE A 32 15.44 11.96 22.35
C ILE A 32 15.19 13.36 22.95
N TRP A 33 15.38 14.42 22.17
CA TRP A 33 15.13 15.78 22.63
C TRP A 33 13.66 16.00 23.04
N GLY A 34 12.71 15.40 22.30
CA GLY A 34 11.29 15.41 22.64
C GLY A 34 10.85 14.38 23.68
N ALA A 35 11.74 13.53 24.19
CA ALA A 35 11.39 12.38 25.03
C ALA A 35 10.63 12.76 26.31
N SER A 36 10.92 13.94 26.88
CA SER A 36 10.23 14.45 28.08
C SER A 36 8.74 14.69 27.84
N GLN A 37 8.34 15.07 26.62
CA GLN A 37 6.94 15.27 26.25
C GLN A 37 6.25 13.94 25.93
N PHE A 38 6.94 13.01 25.27
CA PHE A 38 6.37 11.71 24.90
C PHE A 38 6.09 10.81 26.11
N ASN A 39 6.99 10.81 27.09
CA ASN A 39 6.84 10.00 28.31
C ASN A 39 5.61 10.41 29.14
N GLN A 40 5.16 11.67 29.06
CA GLN A 40 3.95 12.12 29.77
C GLN A 40 2.66 11.51 29.19
N VAL A 41 2.70 11.06 27.94
CA VAL A 41 1.57 10.44 27.22
C VAL A 41 1.73 8.91 27.16
N GLY A 42 2.72 8.35 27.87
CA GLY A 42 3.00 6.90 27.85
C GLY A 42 3.65 6.39 26.56
N ILE A 43 4.11 7.29 25.68
CA ILE A 43 4.79 6.94 24.43
C ILE A 43 6.30 6.97 24.66
N VAL A 44 6.99 5.89 24.29
CA VAL A 44 8.44 5.82 24.45
C VAL A 44 9.15 6.27 23.17
N TRP A 45 10.15 7.15 23.31
CA TRP A 45 10.85 7.77 22.17
C TRP A 45 11.48 6.75 21.22
N TYR A 46 11.92 5.60 21.74
CA TYR A 46 12.59 4.57 20.94
C TYR A 46 11.64 3.73 20.08
N SER A 47 10.31 3.91 20.19
CA SER A 47 9.34 3.24 19.32
C SER A 47 9.48 3.63 17.84
N ILE A 48 10.13 4.76 17.54
CA ILE A 48 10.44 5.18 16.16
C ILE A 48 11.63 4.43 15.56
N VAL A 49 12.47 3.80 16.38
CA VAL A 49 13.74 3.20 15.95
C VAL A 49 13.53 2.04 14.98
N PRO A 50 12.65 1.05 15.24
CA PRO A 50 12.45 -0.06 14.30
C PRO A 50 12.00 0.38 12.89
N PRO A 51 10.91 1.17 12.71
CA PRO A 51 10.49 1.56 11.36
C PRO A 51 11.51 2.46 10.68
N LEU A 52 12.16 3.37 11.41
CA LEU A 52 13.20 4.23 10.85
C LEU A 52 14.40 3.43 10.37
N LEU A 53 14.85 2.46 11.18
CA LEU A 53 15.96 1.58 10.82
C LEU A 53 15.63 0.75 9.58
N ALA A 54 14.42 0.20 9.48
CA ALA A 54 13.98 -0.54 8.31
C ALA A 54 14.14 0.31 7.03
N ILE A 55 13.69 1.56 7.07
CA ILE A 55 13.75 2.49 5.93
C ILE A 55 15.20 2.86 5.61
N THR A 56 15.96 3.35 6.60
CA THR A 56 17.32 3.84 6.36
C THR A 56 18.27 2.73 5.94
N MET A 57 18.10 1.53 6.51
CA MET A 57 18.89 0.36 6.14
C MET A 57 18.49 -0.19 4.76
N ALA A 58 17.19 -0.19 4.40
CA ALA A 58 16.74 -0.60 3.08
C ALA A 58 17.30 0.31 1.98
N ILE A 59 17.28 1.63 2.23
CA ILE A 59 17.88 2.61 1.33
C ILE A 59 19.40 2.42 1.25
N ALA A 60 20.09 2.26 2.38
CA ALA A 60 21.55 2.11 2.42
C ALA A 60 22.03 0.82 1.74
N THR A 61 21.35 -0.30 1.97
CA THR A 61 21.80 -1.64 1.55
C THR A 61 21.19 -2.10 0.22
N ASN A 62 20.12 -1.45 -0.25
CA ASN A 62 19.25 -1.95 -1.33
C ASN A 62 18.72 -3.37 -1.08
N ARG A 63 18.65 -3.82 0.18
CA ARG A 63 18.16 -5.15 0.57
C ARG A 63 17.00 -5.00 1.54
N LEU A 64 15.78 -5.01 1.00
CA LEU A 64 14.55 -4.81 1.77
C LEU A 64 14.37 -5.88 2.86
N LEU A 65 14.44 -7.16 2.48
CA LEU A 65 14.19 -8.28 3.40
C LEU A 65 15.15 -8.31 4.58
N THR A 66 16.45 -8.09 4.34
CA THR A 66 17.44 -8.07 5.43
C THR A 66 17.25 -6.87 6.35
N SER A 67 16.88 -5.72 5.78
CA SER A 67 16.63 -4.50 6.56
C SER A 67 15.41 -4.63 7.44
N LEU A 68 14.34 -5.23 6.91
CA LEU A 68 13.13 -5.53 7.68
C LEU A 68 13.41 -6.53 8.81
N GLY A 69 14.15 -7.61 8.53
CA GLY A 69 14.51 -8.60 9.55
C GLY A 69 15.32 -8.01 10.70
N VAL A 70 16.30 -7.15 10.40
CA VAL A 70 17.10 -6.44 11.42
C VAL A 70 16.23 -5.48 12.23
N ALA A 71 15.36 -4.72 11.58
CA ALA A 71 14.43 -3.80 12.25
C ALA A 71 13.47 -4.52 13.20
N VAL A 72 12.89 -5.65 12.77
CA VAL A 72 12.02 -6.48 13.61
C VAL A 72 12.79 -7.02 14.81
N GLY A 73 14.00 -7.57 14.61
CA GLY A 73 14.83 -8.06 15.70
C GLY A 73 15.15 -6.97 16.74
N ILE A 74 15.46 -5.76 16.27
CA ILE A 74 15.68 -4.61 17.17
C ILE A 74 14.39 -4.18 17.86
N GLY A 75 13.24 -4.22 17.19
CA GLY A 75 11.94 -3.96 17.82
C GLY A 75 11.62 -4.94 18.95
N ILE A 76 11.95 -6.23 18.79
CA ILE A 76 11.79 -7.26 19.83
C ILE A 76 12.69 -6.95 21.03
N ILE A 77 13.94 -6.59 20.78
CA ILE A 77 14.88 -6.23 21.85
C ILE A 77 14.36 -4.98 22.60
N LEU A 78 13.91 -3.96 21.88
CA LEU A 78 13.39 -2.73 22.48
C LEU A 78 12.09 -2.92 23.28
N SER A 79 11.23 -3.88 22.90
CA SER A 79 10.01 -4.17 23.66
C SER A 79 10.32 -4.79 25.03
N SER A 80 11.41 -5.55 25.15
CA SER A 80 11.85 -6.14 26.42
C SER A 80 12.36 -5.09 27.42
N VAL A 81 12.98 -4.01 26.91
CA VAL A 81 13.46 -2.88 27.72
C VAL A 81 12.30 -2.17 28.41
N GLN A 82 11.13 -2.07 27.75
CA GLN A 82 9.93 -1.46 28.32
C GLN A 82 9.37 -2.26 29.51
N LYS A 83 9.61 -3.57 29.55
CA LYS A 83 9.09 -4.49 30.59
C LYS A 83 9.97 -4.55 31.84
N ASN A 84 11.02 -3.71 31.96
CA ASN A 84 12.03 -3.76 33.03
C ASN A 84 12.73 -5.13 33.17
N VAL A 85 12.77 -5.93 32.10
CA VAL A 85 13.65 -7.10 32.07
C VAL A 85 15.06 -6.55 31.92
N GLY A 86 15.87 -6.63 32.98
CA GLY A 86 17.20 -6.01 33.01
C GLY A 86 18.05 -6.35 31.79
N PHE A 87 18.89 -5.40 31.36
CA PHE A 87 19.88 -5.56 30.27
C PHE A 87 20.89 -6.71 30.50
N GLU A 88 20.80 -7.40 31.64
CA GLU A 88 21.63 -8.54 32.00
C GLU A 88 21.28 -9.81 31.21
N MET A 89 20.09 -9.88 30.61
CA MET A 89 19.71 -10.99 29.73
C MET A 89 20.41 -10.86 28.36
N PRO A 90 21.16 -11.88 27.91
CA PRO A 90 21.72 -11.91 26.56
C PRO A 90 20.65 -11.70 25.48
N TRP A 91 20.95 -10.86 24.49
CA TRP A 91 20.02 -10.48 23.41
C TRP A 91 19.39 -11.68 22.68
N PHE A 92 20.12 -12.80 22.52
CA PHE A 92 19.60 -14.00 21.86
C PHE A 92 18.54 -14.73 22.69
N LEU A 93 18.59 -14.66 24.03
CA LEU A 93 17.57 -15.21 24.91
C LEU A 93 16.30 -14.34 24.86
N ILE A 94 16.46 -13.01 24.78
CA ILE A 94 15.34 -12.08 24.58
C ILE A 94 14.64 -12.36 23.26
N LEU A 95 15.39 -12.52 22.16
CA LEU A 95 14.81 -12.89 20.87
C LEU A 95 14.06 -14.23 20.91
N GLY A 96 14.57 -15.20 21.68
CA GLY A 96 13.90 -16.49 21.87
C GLY A 96 12.61 -16.39 22.69
N SER A 97 12.63 -15.69 23.83
CA SER A 97 11.49 -15.61 24.76
C SER A 97 10.40 -14.62 24.30
N GLU A 98 10.80 -13.41 23.93
CA GLU A 98 9.87 -12.37 23.45
C GLU A 98 9.42 -12.65 22.02
N GLY A 99 10.29 -13.22 21.18
CA GLY A 99 9.90 -13.72 19.85
C GLY A 99 8.83 -14.81 19.94
N TRP A 100 8.90 -15.68 20.96
CA TRP A 100 7.84 -16.66 21.24
C TRP A 100 6.56 -16.04 21.83
N SER A 101 6.66 -14.96 22.59
CA SER A 101 5.48 -14.22 23.06
C SER A 101 4.75 -13.55 21.89
N ILE A 102 5.50 -12.96 20.94
CA ILE A 102 4.94 -12.38 19.72
C ILE A 102 4.32 -13.47 18.84
N SER A 103 4.95 -14.65 18.72
CA SER A 103 4.33 -15.75 17.96
C SER A 103 2.99 -16.17 18.54
N LYS A 104 2.83 -16.18 19.87
CA LYS A 104 1.51 -16.40 20.51
C LYS A 104 0.51 -15.29 20.19
N SER A 105 0.95 -14.03 20.16
CA SER A 105 0.10 -12.90 19.76
C SER A 105 -0.35 -13.05 18.30
N VAL A 106 0.55 -13.44 17.39
CA VAL A 106 0.26 -13.70 15.97
C VAL A 106 -0.76 -14.84 15.79
N ILE A 107 -0.74 -15.85 16.66
CA ILE A 107 -1.69 -16.98 16.62
C ILE A 107 -3.07 -16.62 17.22
N GLY A 108 -3.25 -15.42 17.78
CA GLY A 108 -4.56 -14.96 18.22
C GLY A 108 -5.59 -15.03 17.08
N THR A 109 -6.82 -15.45 17.40
CA THR A 109 -7.89 -15.73 16.41
C THR A 109 -8.07 -14.57 15.42
N PHE A 110 -8.11 -13.34 15.92
CA PHE A 110 -8.21 -12.14 15.10
C PHE A 110 -7.04 -11.99 14.12
N ASN A 111 -5.80 -12.10 14.61
CA ASN A 111 -4.58 -11.94 13.82
C ASN A 111 -4.45 -13.02 12.74
N LEU A 112 -4.79 -14.26 13.08
CA LEU A 112 -4.80 -15.36 12.13
C LEU A 112 -5.84 -15.14 11.03
N SER A 113 -7.04 -14.65 11.38
CA SER A 113 -8.07 -14.30 10.38
C SER A 113 -7.61 -13.19 9.44
N VAL A 114 -6.90 -12.17 9.93
CA VAL A 114 -6.33 -11.10 9.09
C VAL A 114 -5.29 -11.68 8.13
N ILE A 115 -4.40 -12.55 8.61
CA ILE A 115 -3.39 -13.20 7.77
C ILE A 115 -4.07 -14.07 6.69
N ILE A 116 -5.08 -14.86 7.06
CA ILE A 116 -5.85 -15.68 6.11
C ILE A 116 -6.50 -14.80 5.04
N PHE A 117 -7.14 -13.70 5.44
CA PHE A 117 -7.72 -12.73 4.50
C PHE A 117 -6.67 -12.20 3.50
N ILE A 118 -5.51 -11.76 4.00
CA ILE A 118 -4.42 -11.25 3.15
C ILE A 118 -3.93 -12.32 2.17
N VAL A 119 -3.75 -13.56 2.63
CA VAL A 119 -3.33 -14.66 1.76
C VAL A 119 -4.37 -14.97 0.68
N LEU A 120 -5.65 -14.98 1.04
CA LEU A 120 -6.75 -15.25 0.09
C LEU A 120 -6.86 -14.17 -0.98
N ILE A 121 -6.84 -12.89 -0.57
CA ILE A 121 -6.96 -11.78 -1.53
C ILE A 121 -5.73 -11.69 -2.46
N LEU A 122 -4.51 -11.90 -1.93
CA LEU A 122 -3.30 -11.93 -2.76
C LEU A 122 -3.27 -13.13 -3.72
N SER A 123 -3.78 -14.28 -3.29
CA SER A 123 -3.95 -15.45 -4.15
C SER A 123 -4.94 -15.16 -5.28
N MET A 124 -6.08 -14.53 -4.97
CA MET A 124 -7.10 -14.16 -5.96
C MET A 124 -6.49 -13.23 -7.02
N ILE A 125 -5.78 -12.19 -6.59
CA ILE A 125 -5.12 -11.22 -7.48
C ILE A 125 -4.08 -11.93 -8.37
N SER A 126 -3.30 -12.84 -7.79
CA SER A 126 -2.31 -13.62 -8.54
C SER A 126 -2.96 -14.46 -9.64
N VAL A 127 -4.07 -15.14 -9.33
CA VAL A 127 -4.83 -15.91 -10.31
C VAL A 127 -5.40 -15.01 -11.41
N MET A 128 -5.96 -13.84 -11.06
CA MET A 128 -6.47 -12.86 -12.01
C MET A 128 -5.40 -12.31 -12.98
N ILE A 129 -4.16 -12.16 -12.51
CA ILE A 129 -3.03 -11.77 -13.36
C ILE A 129 -2.68 -12.90 -14.32
N ILE A 130 -2.53 -14.12 -13.80
CA ILE A 130 -2.13 -15.30 -14.58
C ILE A 130 -3.18 -15.68 -15.64
N SER A 131 -4.47 -15.55 -15.31
CA SER A 131 -5.60 -15.83 -16.22
C SER A 131 -5.76 -14.79 -17.33
N GLY A 132 -4.99 -13.70 -17.31
CA GLY A 132 -5.11 -12.63 -18.30
C GLY A 132 -6.30 -11.69 -18.05
N GLY A 133 -6.97 -11.79 -16.90
CA GLY A 133 -8.07 -10.91 -16.51
C GLY A 133 -7.66 -9.44 -16.50
N MET A 134 -6.54 -9.16 -15.84
CA MET A 134 -5.98 -7.81 -15.73
C MET A 134 -5.58 -7.24 -17.10
N GLN A 135 -5.02 -8.08 -17.98
CA GLN A 135 -4.72 -7.72 -19.36
C GLN A 135 -5.99 -7.42 -20.18
N GLY A 136 -7.10 -8.08 -19.88
CA GLY A 136 -8.40 -7.80 -20.49
C GLY A 136 -8.92 -6.40 -20.13
N VAL A 137 -8.83 -6.01 -18.85
CA VAL A 137 -9.18 -4.66 -18.38
C VAL A 137 -8.31 -3.61 -19.07
N ILE A 138 -7.01 -3.89 -19.21
CA ILE A 138 -6.07 -3.05 -19.96
C ILE A 138 -6.51 -2.84 -21.40
N ASN A 139 -6.78 -3.94 -22.13
CA ASN A 139 -7.16 -3.88 -23.53
C ASN A 139 -8.45 -3.07 -23.73
N TRP A 140 -9.42 -3.26 -22.82
CA TRP A 140 -10.69 -2.52 -22.84
C TRP A 140 -10.50 -1.03 -22.57
N LEU A 141 -9.73 -0.63 -21.55
CA LEU A 141 -9.52 0.79 -21.24
C LEU A 141 -8.61 1.49 -22.27
N SER A 142 -7.64 0.77 -22.83
CA SER A 142 -6.68 1.32 -23.79
C SER A 142 -7.33 1.81 -25.09
N GLN A 143 -8.53 1.34 -25.45
CA GLN A 143 -9.26 1.83 -26.63
C GLN A 143 -9.65 3.31 -26.54
N PHE A 144 -9.73 3.85 -25.32
CA PHE A 144 -10.05 5.26 -25.08
C PHE A 144 -8.80 6.17 -25.13
N ALA A 145 -7.59 5.60 -25.22
CA ALA A 145 -6.31 6.31 -25.21
C ALA A 145 -5.94 6.90 -26.59
N LYS A 146 -6.76 7.83 -27.10
CA LYS A 146 -6.63 8.38 -28.47
C LYS A 146 -5.55 9.48 -28.62
N GLY A 147 -5.36 10.31 -27.61
CA GLY A 147 -4.35 11.38 -27.55
C GLY A 147 -3.70 11.50 -26.16
N SER A 148 -2.72 12.41 -26.00
CA SER A 148 -1.92 12.53 -24.75
C SER A 148 -2.81 12.67 -23.50
N ARG A 149 -3.71 13.67 -23.46
CA ARG A 149 -4.62 13.86 -22.31
C ARG A 149 -5.51 12.66 -22.04
N SER A 150 -6.15 12.09 -23.06
CA SER A 150 -6.99 10.90 -22.87
C SER A 150 -6.19 9.68 -22.41
N THR A 151 -4.94 9.53 -22.86
CA THR A 151 -4.07 8.44 -22.41
C THR A 151 -3.72 8.59 -20.93
N GLN A 152 -3.40 9.80 -20.48
CA GLN A 152 -3.17 10.08 -19.06
C GLN A 152 -4.44 9.84 -18.23
N LEU A 153 -5.62 10.26 -18.72
CA LEU A 153 -6.89 9.98 -18.04
C LEU A 153 -7.16 8.47 -17.96
N VAL A 154 -6.92 7.73 -19.03
CA VAL A 154 -7.06 6.27 -19.05
C VAL A 154 -6.09 5.63 -18.04
N THR A 155 -4.84 6.10 -17.95
CA THR A 155 -3.89 5.63 -16.92
C THR A 155 -4.45 5.86 -15.51
N VAL A 156 -4.97 7.05 -15.23
CA VAL A 156 -5.56 7.38 -13.91
C VAL A 156 -6.78 6.52 -13.61
N LEU A 157 -7.70 6.39 -14.57
CA LEU A 157 -8.90 5.55 -14.43
C LEU A 157 -8.55 4.06 -14.25
N MET A 158 -7.50 3.58 -14.89
CA MET A 158 -7.02 2.22 -14.70
C MET A 158 -6.46 2.01 -13.29
N GLY A 159 -5.68 2.98 -12.78
CA GLY A 159 -5.24 2.98 -11.39
C GLY A 159 -6.42 2.99 -10.39
N LEU A 160 -7.49 3.72 -10.70
CA LEU A 160 -8.72 3.70 -9.92
C LEU A 160 -9.50 2.39 -10.01
N ALA A 161 -9.48 1.73 -11.15
CA ALA A 161 -10.17 0.45 -11.33
C ALA A 161 -9.44 -0.71 -10.63
N ILE A 162 -8.11 -0.67 -10.54
CA ILE A 162 -7.27 -1.74 -9.99
C ILE A 162 -6.89 -1.40 -8.52
N PHE A 163 -7.87 -1.03 -7.70
CA PHE A 163 -7.61 -0.47 -6.36
C PHE A 163 -7.33 -1.50 -5.25
N ILE A 164 -7.45 -2.79 -5.56
CA ILE A 164 -7.45 -3.86 -4.54
C ILE A 164 -6.08 -4.01 -3.87
N ASP A 165 -5.00 -3.90 -4.65
CA ASP A 165 -3.64 -4.02 -4.17
C ASP A 165 -2.73 -3.01 -4.88
N ASP A 166 -1.92 -2.32 -4.09
CA ASP A 166 -1.05 -1.25 -4.56
C ASP A 166 0.12 -1.76 -5.41
N TYR A 167 0.68 -2.92 -5.07
CA TYR A 167 1.76 -3.52 -5.85
C TYR A 167 1.28 -4.02 -7.21
N ALA A 168 0.19 -4.77 -7.24
CA ALA A 168 -0.43 -5.25 -8.47
C ALA A 168 -0.86 -4.09 -9.34
N ASN A 169 -1.51 -3.07 -8.78
CA ASN A 169 -1.88 -1.85 -9.51
C ASN A 169 -0.68 -1.21 -10.20
N THR A 170 0.37 -0.89 -9.43
CA THR A 170 1.56 -0.21 -9.96
C THR A 170 2.25 -1.01 -11.05
N MET A 171 2.34 -2.33 -10.85
CA MET A 171 2.99 -3.23 -11.79
C MET A 171 2.17 -3.38 -13.08
N ILE A 172 0.87 -3.60 -12.97
CA ILE A 172 -0.03 -3.84 -14.09
C ILE A 172 -0.24 -2.56 -14.90
N VAL A 173 -0.67 -1.47 -14.25
CA VAL A 173 -0.92 -0.20 -14.93
C VAL A 173 0.38 0.37 -15.50
N GLY A 174 1.46 0.33 -14.73
CA GLY A 174 2.76 0.83 -15.17
C GLY A 174 3.32 0.10 -16.38
N SER A 175 3.27 -1.24 -16.41
CA SER A 175 3.77 -2.02 -17.55
C SER A 175 2.86 -1.92 -18.77
N ALA A 176 1.54 -1.92 -18.58
CA ALA A 176 0.55 -1.88 -19.63
C ALA A 176 0.46 -0.53 -20.33
N MET A 177 0.48 0.55 -19.55
CA MET A 177 0.35 1.89 -20.10
C MET A 177 1.65 2.40 -20.68
N ARG A 178 2.82 1.89 -20.27
CA ARG A 178 4.13 2.29 -20.82
C ARG A 178 4.17 2.33 -22.36
N PRO A 179 3.85 1.26 -23.12
CA PRO A 179 3.87 1.33 -24.58
C PRO A 179 2.83 2.31 -25.15
N VAL A 180 1.71 2.53 -24.45
CA VAL A 180 0.65 3.47 -24.89
C VAL A 180 1.07 4.92 -24.66
N THR A 181 1.65 5.22 -23.49
CA THR A 181 2.18 6.54 -23.13
C THR A 181 3.39 6.91 -23.97
N ASP A 182 4.30 5.95 -24.20
CA ASP A 182 5.49 6.17 -25.02
C ASP A 182 5.07 6.56 -26.46
N LYS A 183 4.08 5.88 -27.04
CA LYS A 183 3.50 6.23 -28.37
C LYS A 183 2.86 7.61 -28.42
N LYS A 184 2.37 8.12 -27.29
CA LYS A 184 1.74 9.44 -27.17
C LYS A 184 2.69 10.52 -26.65
N LYS A 185 4.00 10.23 -26.61
CA LYS A 185 5.06 11.13 -26.17
C LYS A 185 4.83 11.68 -24.75
N ILE A 186 4.27 10.87 -23.86
CA ILE A 186 4.20 11.18 -22.44
C ILE A 186 5.50 10.67 -21.80
N SER A 187 6.15 11.49 -20.98
CA SER A 187 7.40 11.13 -20.31
C SER A 187 7.20 9.96 -19.34
N ARG A 188 8.23 9.15 -19.13
CA ARG A 188 8.13 8.01 -18.20
C ARG A 188 8.04 8.47 -16.75
N GLU A 189 8.58 9.64 -16.45
CA GLU A 189 8.40 10.34 -15.18
C GLU A 189 6.92 10.66 -14.93
N LYS A 190 6.22 11.18 -15.95
CA LYS A 190 4.80 11.46 -15.87
C LYS A 190 3.97 10.20 -15.67
N LEU A 191 4.25 9.14 -16.42
CA LEU A 191 3.59 7.84 -16.20
C LEU A 191 3.80 7.34 -14.77
N ALA A 192 5.04 7.35 -14.27
CA ALA A 192 5.34 6.90 -12.91
C ALA A 192 4.56 7.70 -11.86
N PHE A 193 4.48 9.03 -12.04
CA PHE A 193 3.68 9.88 -11.17
C PHE A 193 2.19 9.53 -11.21
N LEU A 194 1.58 9.36 -12.39
CA LEU A 194 0.15 9.04 -12.51
C LEU A 194 -0.20 7.69 -11.86
N VAL A 195 0.68 6.70 -12.02
CA VAL A 195 0.52 5.39 -11.41
C VAL A 195 0.62 5.52 -9.88
N ASP A 196 1.67 6.13 -9.35
CA ASP A 196 1.87 6.29 -7.90
C ASP A 196 0.74 7.11 -7.23
N ALA A 197 0.32 8.20 -7.88
CA ALA A 197 -0.75 9.09 -7.41
C ALA A 197 -2.14 8.43 -7.41
N THR A 198 -2.30 7.26 -8.02
CA THR A 198 -3.56 6.50 -7.97
C THR A 198 -3.42 5.28 -7.08
N THR A 199 -2.33 4.54 -7.18
CA THR A 199 -2.06 3.36 -6.36
C THR A 199 -2.27 3.60 -4.86
N ALA A 200 -1.41 4.40 -4.20
CA ALA A 200 -1.42 4.51 -2.75
C ALA A 200 -2.64 5.28 -2.19
N PRO A 201 -3.06 6.41 -2.79
CA PRO A 201 -4.24 7.15 -2.35
C PRO A 201 -5.52 6.31 -2.33
N ILE A 202 -5.71 5.45 -3.33
CA ILE A 202 -6.97 4.72 -3.47
C ILE A 202 -6.97 3.49 -2.56
N ALA A 203 -5.83 2.83 -2.39
CA ALA A 203 -5.69 1.75 -1.40
C ALA A 203 -6.06 2.20 0.03
N GLY A 204 -5.77 3.47 0.38
CA GLY A 204 -6.14 4.07 1.66
C GLY A 204 -7.59 4.61 1.75
N LEU A 205 -8.29 4.78 0.63
CA LEU A 205 -9.71 5.18 0.60
C LEU A 205 -10.66 4.00 0.41
N ALA A 206 -10.17 2.91 -0.16
CA ALA A 206 -10.97 1.74 -0.47
C ALA A 206 -11.44 1.07 0.82
N ILE A 207 -12.75 0.79 0.88
CA ILE A 207 -13.38 0.03 1.98
C ILE A 207 -12.82 -1.39 2.03
N VAL A 208 -12.32 -1.89 0.90
CA VAL A 208 -11.67 -3.19 0.80
C VAL A 208 -10.39 -3.03 0.00
N SER A 209 -9.27 -3.32 0.64
CA SER A 209 -7.94 -3.33 0.04
C SER A 209 -7.06 -4.34 0.77
N THR A 210 -5.84 -4.56 0.27
CA THR A 210 -4.84 -5.38 0.98
C THR A 210 -4.42 -4.79 2.34
N TRP A 211 -4.68 -3.51 2.58
CA TRP A 211 -4.34 -2.80 3.82
C TRP A 211 -5.45 -2.82 4.87
N ILE A 212 -6.71 -3.00 4.47
CA ILE A 212 -7.86 -2.78 5.37
C ILE A 212 -7.81 -3.66 6.63
N GLY A 213 -7.38 -4.93 6.49
CA GLY A 213 -7.29 -5.85 7.63
C GLY A 213 -6.28 -5.39 8.68
N TYR A 214 -5.16 -4.80 8.25
CA TYR A 214 -4.16 -4.23 9.15
C TYR A 214 -4.63 -2.91 9.77
N GLU A 215 -5.33 -2.06 9.01
CA GLU A 215 -5.85 -0.79 9.54
C GLU A 215 -6.93 -1.01 10.60
N ILE A 216 -7.89 -1.91 10.35
CA ILE A 216 -8.94 -2.26 11.32
C ILE A 216 -8.30 -2.83 12.58
N PHE A 217 -7.29 -3.69 12.45
CA PHE A 217 -6.55 -4.21 13.61
C PHE A 217 -5.99 -3.08 14.47
N LEU A 218 -5.28 -2.13 13.85
CA LEU A 218 -4.69 -1.00 14.57
C LEU A 218 -5.76 -0.11 15.19
N PHE A 219 -6.84 0.18 14.46
CA PHE A 219 -7.92 1.01 14.96
C PHE A 219 -8.63 0.37 16.15
N THR A 220 -9.00 -0.92 16.07
CA THR A 220 -9.59 -1.66 17.19
C THR A 220 -8.67 -1.65 18.41
N SER A 221 -7.39 -1.98 18.22
CA SER A 221 -6.40 -1.98 19.32
C SER A 221 -6.25 -0.59 19.95
N THR A 222 -6.31 0.46 19.13
CA THR A 222 -6.23 1.84 19.59
C THR A 222 -7.48 2.22 20.36
N ALA A 223 -8.67 1.91 19.85
CA ALA A 223 -9.97 2.20 20.49
C ALA A 223 -10.04 1.61 21.90
N GLU A 224 -9.66 0.34 22.05
CA GLU A 224 -9.58 -0.36 23.33
C GLU A 224 -8.61 0.34 24.29
N SER A 225 -7.43 0.75 23.79
CA SER A 225 -6.41 1.41 24.62
C SER A 225 -6.83 2.77 25.18
N ILE A 226 -7.67 3.50 24.46
CA ILE A 226 -8.15 4.84 24.84
C ILE A 226 -9.57 4.82 25.41
N GLY A 227 -10.18 3.64 25.55
CA GLY A 227 -11.52 3.46 26.13
C GLY A 227 -12.64 4.04 25.27
N ILE A 228 -12.46 4.11 23.95
CA ILE A 228 -13.52 4.52 23.02
C ILE A 228 -14.31 3.28 22.60
N ASP A 229 -15.62 3.34 22.79
CA ASP A 229 -16.56 2.31 22.34
C ASP A 229 -16.83 2.44 20.83
N LYS A 230 -15.79 2.15 20.03
CA LYS A 230 -15.85 2.08 18.57
C LYS A 230 -14.98 0.95 18.07
N ASP A 231 -15.46 0.26 17.06
CA ASP A 231 -14.67 -0.75 16.38
C ASP A 231 -13.78 -0.16 15.27
N GLY A 232 -12.86 -0.98 14.75
CA GLY A 232 -11.90 -0.57 13.74
C GLY A 232 -12.50 -0.10 12.41
N TYR A 233 -13.63 -0.65 11.95
CA TYR A 233 -14.33 -0.13 10.76
C TYR A 233 -15.00 1.21 11.05
N SER A 234 -15.68 1.36 12.18
CA SER A 234 -16.28 2.64 12.57
C SER A 234 -15.23 3.74 12.66
N MET A 235 -14.08 3.46 13.27
CA MET A 235 -12.94 4.37 13.29
C MET A 235 -12.37 4.63 11.89
N PHE A 236 -12.26 3.62 11.04
CA PHE A 236 -11.83 3.79 9.65
C PHE A 236 -12.74 4.76 8.89
N PHE A 237 -14.06 4.60 8.99
CA PHE A 237 -15.02 5.50 8.32
C PHE A 237 -14.95 6.93 8.84
N ASP A 238 -14.76 7.12 10.15
CA ASP A 238 -14.55 8.45 10.72
C ASP A 238 -13.20 9.04 10.26
N ALA A 239 -12.17 8.21 10.09
CA ALA A 239 -10.85 8.61 9.60
C ALA A 239 -10.81 8.96 8.10
N LEU A 240 -11.72 8.42 7.27
CA LEU A 240 -11.74 8.67 5.82
C LEU A 240 -11.76 10.17 5.47
N GLY A 241 -12.53 10.97 6.22
CA GLY A 241 -12.60 12.43 6.01
C GLY A 241 -11.28 13.15 6.30
N TYR A 242 -10.43 12.58 7.15
CA TYR A 242 -9.14 13.13 7.54
C TYR A 242 -7.98 12.63 6.66
N ARG A 243 -8.24 11.76 5.69
CA ARG A 243 -7.24 11.29 4.71
C ARG A 243 -7.00 12.34 3.61
N PHE A 244 -6.60 13.54 4.03
CA PHE A 244 -6.41 14.69 3.16
C PHE A 244 -5.45 14.40 2.02
N TYR A 245 -4.34 13.69 2.27
CA TYR A 245 -3.41 13.30 1.21
C TYR A 245 -4.11 12.48 0.12
N CYS A 246 -4.88 11.46 0.50
CA CYS A 246 -5.52 10.58 -0.47
C CYS A 246 -6.56 11.33 -1.30
N LEU A 247 -7.44 12.07 -0.64
CA LEU A 247 -8.50 12.86 -1.29
C LEU A 247 -7.92 13.94 -2.20
N MET A 248 -6.97 14.72 -1.67
CA MET A 248 -6.35 15.81 -2.43
C MET A 248 -5.52 15.29 -3.59
N MET A 249 -4.84 14.15 -3.45
CA MET A 249 -4.03 13.59 -4.53
C MET A 249 -4.86 13.05 -5.67
N VAL A 250 -5.98 12.37 -5.38
CA VAL A 250 -6.93 11.95 -6.42
C VAL A 250 -7.51 13.18 -7.14
N ILE A 251 -7.94 14.21 -6.42
CA ILE A 251 -8.44 15.44 -7.04
C ILE A 251 -7.34 16.11 -7.87
N PHE A 252 -6.14 16.22 -7.31
CA PHE A 252 -5.00 16.84 -7.95
C PHE A 252 -4.62 16.14 -9.25
N VAL A 253 -4.59 14.80 -9.28
CA VAL A 253 -4.22 14.06 -10.49
C VAL A 253 -5.25 14.29 -11.61
N PHE A 254 -6.55 14.34 -11.29
CA PHE A 254 -7.58 14.69 -12.26
C PHE A 254 -7.43 16.13 -12.77
N VAL A 255 -7.26 17.10 -11.87
CA VAL A 255 -7.06 18.51 -12.24
C VAL A 255 -5.80 18.68 -13.10
N ASN A 256 -4.71 18.04 -12.73
CA ASN A 256 -3.44 18.11 -13.44
C ASN A 256 -3.54 17.51 -14.85
N VAL A 257 -4.20 16.36 -15.02
CA VAL A 257 -4.39 15.74 -16.34
C VAL A 257 -5.36 16.54 -17.21
N ILE A 258 -6.47 17.03 -16.66
CA ILE A 258 -7.49 17.81 -17.40
C ILE A 258 -6.91 19.17 -17.83
N SER A 259 -6.24 19.87 -16.93
CA SER A 259 -5.62 21.16 -17.23
C SER A 259 -4.41 21.01 -18.17
N GLY A 260 -3.74 19.86 -18.16
CA GLY A 260 -2.49 19.64 -18.87
C GLY A 260 -1.37 20.56 -18.42
N ARG A 261 -1.43 21.04 -17.17
CA ARG A 261 -0.45 21.98 -16.60
C ARG A 261 0.47 21.25 -15.63
N ASP A 262 1.66 20.94 -16.13
CA ASP A 262 2.77 20.44 -15.32
C ASP A 262 3.65 21.59 -14.81
N PHE A 263 4.37 21.35 -13.72
CA PHE A 263 5.24 22.33 -13.07
C PHE A 263 6.59 21.72 -12.67
N GLY A 264 7.56 22.58 -12.37
CA GLY A 264 8.89 22.18 -11.90
C GLY A 264 9.61 21.23 -12.86
N GLU A 265 10.20 20.17 -12.31
CA GLU A 265 10.92 19.15 -13.09
C GLU A 265 10.00 18.34 -14.01
N MET A 266 8.74 18.12 -13.63
CA MET A 266 7.78 17.40 -14.47
C MET A 266 7.50 18.16 -15.76
N LEU A 267 7.38 19.50 -15.70
CA LEU A 267 7.20 20.32 -16.90
C LEU A 267 8.39 20.20 -17.87
N LYS A 268 9.62 20.11 -17.34
CA LYS A 268 10.82 19.91 -18.17
C LYS A 268 10.81 18.54 -18.83
N ALA A 269 10.40 17.50 -18.10
CA ALA A 269 10.28 16.13 -18.62
C ALA A 269 9.22 16.04 -19.73
N GLU A 270 8.04 16.63 -19.54
CA GLU A 270 6.97 16.63 -20.54
C GLU A 270 7.35 17.48 -21.77
N LYS A 271 7.94 18.67 -21.59
CA LYS A 271 8.43 19.49 -22.72
C LYS A 271 9.48 18.75 -23.55
N ARG A 272 10.40 18.05 -22.89
CA ARG A 272 11.40 17.19 -23.54
C ARG A 272 10.69 16.14 -24.39
N SER A 273 9.83 15.33 -23.76
CA SER A 273 9.12 14.25 -24.44
C SER A 273 8.27 14.74 -25.63
N HIS A 274 7.58 15.87 -25.49
CA HIS A 274 6.79 16.46 -26.57
C HIS A 274 7.62 17.04 -27.73
N SER A 275 8.74 17.71 -27.44
CA SER A 275 9.54 18.42 -28.45
C SER A 275 10.40 17.49 -29.30
N ASN A 276 11.11 16.55 -28.68
CA ASN A 276 12.08 15.68 -29.37
C ASN A 276 11.72 14.20 -29.34
N GLY A 277 10.60 13.82 -28.69
CA GLY A 277 10.15 12.43 -28.60
C GLY A 277 10.91 11.58 -27.59
N ALA A 278 11.90 12.13 -26.88
CA ALA A 278 12.64 11.40 -25.86
C ALA A 278 11.79 11.28 -24.59
N VAL A 279 11.25 10.09 -24.33
CA VAL A 279 10.43 9.79 -23.13
C VAL A 279 11.24 9.56 -21.86
N LEU A 280 12.57 9.38 -21.99
CA LEU A 280 13.53 9.18 -20.90
C LEU A 280 14.63 10.24 -20.92
N ALA A 281 15.04 10.73 -19.76
CA ALA A 281 16.15 11.66 -19.66
C ALA A 281 17.45 11.00 -20.17
N VAL A 282 18.37 11.81 -20.69
CA VAL A 282 19.61 11.32 -21.34
C VAL A 282 20.48 10.52 -20.35
N ASP A 283 20.43 10.88 -19.08
CA ASP A 283 21.15 10.23 -17.99
C ASP A 283 20.27 9.31 -17.14
N ALA A 284 19.05 9.00 -17.60
CA ALA A 284 18.15 8.10 -16.91
C ALA A 284 18.69 6.67 -16.96
N THR A 285 18.83 6.04 -15.80
CA THR A 285 19.02 4.59 -15.68
C THR A 285 17.68 3.98 -15.35
N PRO A 286 16.97 3.36 -16.30
CA PRO A 286 15.69 2.74 -16.02
C PRO A 286 15.91 1.62 -15.01
N MET A 287 15.36 1.77 -13.81
CA MET A 287 15.23 0.65 -12.87
C MET A 287 14.14 -0.28 -13.38
N THR A 288 14.37 -0.90 -14.53
CA THR A 288 13.48 -1.93 -15.05
C THR A 288 13.74 -3.16 -14.21
N SER A 289 12.96 -3.33 -13.15
CA SER A 289 13.03 -4.56 -12.39
C SER A 289 12.57 -5.69 -13.32
N LYS A 290 13.30 -6.81 -13.32
CA LYS A 290 12.84 -8.08 -13.90
C LYS A 290 11.46 -8.50 -13.34
N VAL A 291 11.01 -7.89 -12.25
CA VAL A 291 9.68 -8.06 -11.66
C VAL A 291 8.57 -7.69 -12.64
N PHE A 292 8.73 -6.64 -13.45
CA PHE A 292 7.76 -6.27 -14.49
C PHE A 292 7.59 -7.35 -15.58
N SER A 293 8.55 -8.28 -15.71
CA SER A 293 8.48 -9.41 -16.65
C SER A 293 8.04 -10.74 -16.02
N THR A 294 8.05 -10.88 -14.69
CA THR A 294 7.74 -12.16 -14.02
C THR A 294 6.27 -12.38 -13.71
N LEU A 295 5.46 -11.32 -13.66
CA LEU A 295 4.00 -11.40 -13.49
C LEU A 295 3.30 -11.02 -14.79
N SER A 296 3.66 -11.73 -15.86
CA SER A 296 2.90 -11.72 -17.11
C SER A 296 1.79 -12.77 -17.04
N HIS A 297 0.67 -12.51 -17.70
CA HIS A 297 -0.35 -13.54 -17.91
C HIS A 297 0.25 -14.78 -18.59
N ASN A 298 -0.40 -15.93 -18.44
CA ASN A 298 -0.06 -17.09 -19.26
C ASN A 298 -0.35 -16.77 -20.74
N PRO A 299 0.62 -16.91 -21.67
CA PRO A 299 0.39 -16.64 -23.10
C PRO A 299 -0.73 -17.48 -23.73
N ALA A 300 -1.06 -18.64 -23.15
CA ALA A 300 -2.15 -19.51 -23.60
C ALA A 300 -3.52 -19.15 -22.97
N ALA A 301 -3.57 -18.22 -22.01
CA ALA A 301 -4.81 -17.83 -21.37
C ALA A 301 -5.67 -16.96 -22.29
N ARG A 302 -7.00 -17.15 -22.22
CA ARG A 302 -7.95 -16.32 -22.96
C ARG A 302 -8.08 -14.97 -22.26
N ILE A 303 -7.48 -13.94 -22.85
CA ILE A 303 -7.56 -12.57 -22.34
C ILE A 303 -9.02 -12.11 -22.35
N SER A 304 -9.58 -11.84 -21.16
CA SER A 304 -10.95 -11.36 -20.99
C SER A 304 -11.05 -10.48 -19.76
N SER A 305 -11.65 -9.28 -19.89
CA SER A 305 -11.87 -8.40 -18.73
C SER A 305 -12.83 -9.02 -17.69
N LEU A 306 -13.68 -9.96 -18.11
CA LEU A 306 -14.59 -10.69 -17.23
C LEU A 306 -13.85 -11.53 -16.20
N SER A 307 -12.70 -12.12 -16.57
CA SER A 307 -11.88 -12.92 -15.67
C SER A 307 -11.24 -12.11 -14.53
N ALA A 308 -11.20 -10.78 -14.65
CA ALA A 308 -10.87 -9.89 -13.54
C ALA A 308 -12.11 -9.32 -12.86
N THR A 309 -13.16 -8.99 -13.62
CA THR A 309 -14.35 -8.31 -13.08
C THR A 309 -15.20 -9.23 -12.21
N ILE A 310 -15.38 -10.50 -12.61
CA ILE A 310 -16.22 -11.46 -11.88
C ILE A 310 -15.68 -11.71 -10.45
N PRO A 311 -14.39 -12.05 -10.24
CA PRO A 311 -13.86 -12.27 -8.90
C PRO A 311 -14.01 -11.06 -7.99
N ILE A 312 -13.81 -9.87 -8.53
CA ILE A 312 -13.98 -8.60 -7.82
C ILE A 312 -15.44 -8.42 -7.42
N VAL A 313 -16.36 -8.51 -8.37
CA VAL A 313 -17.80 -8.34 -8.09
C VAL A 313 -18.29 -9.38 -7.09
N MET A 314 -17.81 -10.62 -7.17
CA MET A 314 -18.16 -11.68 -6.24
C MET A 314 -17.58 -11.44 -4.84
N LEU A 315 -16.34 -10.94 -4.73
CA LEU A 315 -15.74 -10.55 -3.46
C LEU A 315 -16.55 -9.43 -2.79
N PHE A 316 -16.82 -8.33 -3.52
CA PHE A 316 -17.58 -7.20 -2.98
C PHE A 316 -19.03 -7.58 -2.68
N GLY A 317 -19.68 -8.31 -3.60
CA GLY A 317 -21.05 -8.78 -3.42
C GLY A 317 -21.18 -9.67 -2.19
N THR A 318 -20.26 -10.62 -2.00
CA THR A 318 -20.25 -11.50 -0.83
C THR A 318 -19.97 -10.75 0.46
N MET A 319 -19.06 -9.76 0.46
CA MET A 319 -18.83 -8.94 1.65
C MET A 319 -20.07 -8.12 2.02
N VAL A 320 -20.70 -7.45 1.05
CA VAL A 320 -21.89 -6.64 1.28
C VAL A 320 -23.03 -7.50 1.82
N THR A 321 -23.25 -8.69 1.24
CA THR A 321 -24.27 -9.62 1.74
C THR A 321 -23.90 -10.18 3.10
N ALA A 322 -22.66 -10.57 3.33
CA ALA A 322 -22.22 -11.10 4.62
C ALA A 322 -22.35 -10.05 5.73
N PHE A 323 -21.89 -8.81 5.52
CA PHE A 323 -22.14 -7.72 6.49
C PHE A 323 -23.62 -7.55 6.76
N TRP A 324 -24.46 -7.56 5.72
CA TRP A 324 -25.90 -7.43 5.87
C TRP A 324 -26.54 -8.55 6.69
N PHE A 325 -26.10 -9.81 6.49
CA PHE A 325 -26.60 -10.96 7.24
C PHE A 325 -26.09 -10.99 8.67
N TYR A 326 -24.79 -10.82 8.88
CA TYR A 326 -24.18 -10.85 10.22
C TYR A 326 -24.58 -9.64 11.08
N GLY A 327 -24.83 -8.47 10.49
CA GLY A 327 -25.19 -7.26 11.25
C GLY A 327 -26.67 -7.13 11.60
N GLY A 328 -27.51 -8.07 11.13
CA GLY A 328 -28.96 -8.05 11.34
C GLY A 328 -29.67 -7.00 10.48
N SER A 329 -30.58 -7.44 9.62
CA SER A 329 -31.22 -6.62 8.58
C SER A 329 -32.34 -5.70 9.08
N SER A 330 -32.09 -4.87 10.10
CA SER A 330 -33.14 -4.06 10.76
C SER A 330 -33.41 -2.69 10.13
N GLY A 331 -33.11 -2.46 8.85
CA GLY A 331 -33.32 -1.16 8.21
C GLY A 331 -33.30 -1.15 6.67
N SER A 332 -33.37 0.03 6.07
CA SER A 332 -33.26 0.21 4.62
C SER A 332 -31.81 0.06 4.15
N PHE A 333 -31.60 -0.72 3.09
CA PHE A 333 -30.30 -0.97 2.46
C PHE A 333 -29.62 0.31 1.93
N TRP A 334 -30.41 1.33 1.59
CA TRP A 334 -29.87 2.58 1.01
C TRP A 334 -29.54 3.65 2.05
N SER A 335 -29.78 3.39 3.35
CA SER A 335 -29.48 4.37 4.40
C SER A 335 -28.06 4.19 4.93
N TRP A 336 -27.32 5.31 4.95
CA TRP A 336 -25.99 5.38 5.56
C TRP A 336 -26.00 5.03 7.05
N THR A 337 -27.07 5.38 7.77
CA THR A 337 -27.19 5.07 9.20
C THR A 337 -27.32 3.57 9.44
N THR A 338 -28.14 2.87 8.63
CA THR A 338 -28.29 1.41 8.71
C THR A 338 -26.94 0.71 8.47
N TRP A 339 -26.17 1.17 7.49
CA TRP A 339 -24.85 0.58 7.21
C TRP A 339 -23.87 0.79 8.36
N ARG A 340 -23.87 1.97 8.98
CA ARG A 340 -23.06 2.20 10.19
C ARG A 340 -23.46 1.25 11.33
N GLU A 341 -24.75 1.07 11.57
CA GLU A 341 -25.26 0.15 12.61
C GLU A 341 -24.91 -1.32 12.31
N ILE A 342 -25.09 -1.76 11.07
CA ILE A 342 -24.74 -3.12 10.63
C ILE A 342 -23.24 -3.36 10.85
N LEU A 343 -22.40 -2.44 10.40
CA LEU A 343 -20.95 -2.57 10.55
C LEU A 343 -20.54 -2.60 12.01
N SER A 344 -21.13 -1.76 12.87
CA SER A 344 -20.86 -1.80 14.31
C SER A 344 -21.27 -3.13 14.96
N ARG A 345 -22.41 -3.72 14.57
CA ARG A 345 -22.88 -5.00 15.14
C ARG A 345 -22.01 -6.18 14.73
N VAL A 346 -21.65 -6.27 13.45
CA VAL A 346 -20.71 -7.30 12.96
C VAL A 346 -19.37 -7.19 13.68
N ALA A 347 -19.00 -5.96 14.07
CA ALA A 347 -17.78 -5.70 14.80
C ALA A 347 -17.82 -6.12 16.27
N GLU A 348 -18.90 -5.79 16.97
CA GLU A 348 -19.13 -6.20 18.37
C GLU A 348 -19.07 -7.73 18.53
N GLU A 349 -19.57 -8.46 17.53
CA GLU A 349 -19.51 -9.93 17.51
C GLU A 349 -18.12 -10.48 17.11
N GLY A 350 -17.17 -9.63 16.74
CA GLY A 350 -15.84 -10.03 16.26
C GLY A 350 -15.83 -10.68 14.87
N ASN A 351 -16.93 -10.56 14.12
CA ASN A 351 -17.15 -11.23 12.84
C ASN A 351 -16.58 -10.45 11.64
N ASN A 352 -16.16 -9.20 11.81
CA ASN A 352 -15.63 -8.33 10.75
C ASN A 352 -14.55 -8.98 9.87
N VAL A 353 -13.59 -9.64 10.50
CA VAL A 353 -12.47 -10.26 9.77
C VAL A 353 -12.90 -11.57 9.11
N GLN A 354 -13.88 -12.27 9.69
CA GLN A 354 -14.46 -13.46 9.07
C GLN A 354 -15.21 -13.10 7.80
N VAL A 355 -15.97 -11.99 7.81
CA VAL A 355 -16.64 -11.45 6.61
C VAL A 355 -15.64 -11.16 5.49
N LEU A 356 -14.50 -10.55 5.84
CA LEU A 356 -13.39 -10.32 4.91
C LEU A 356 -12.81 -11.63 4.35
N ALA A 357 -12.58 -12.62 5.21
CA ALA A 357 -12.06 -13.93 4.81
C ALA A 357 -13.03 -14.69 3.90
N ILE A 358 -14.34 -14.65 4.18
CA ILE A 358 -15.37 -15.29 3.35
C ILE A 358 -15.42 -14.62 1.97
N GLY A 359 -15.47 -13.28 1.92
CA GLY A 359 -15.51 -12.54 0.67
C GLY A 359 -14.28 -12.79 -0.21
N SER A 360 -13.09 -12.77 0.38
CA SER A 360 -11.84 -13.09 -0.32
C SER A 360 -11.76 -14.56 -0.75
N GLY A 361 -12.28 -15.50 0.04
CA GLY A 361 -12.37 -16.91 -0.32
C GLY A 361 -13.29 -17.17 -1.52
N VAL A 362 -14.48 -16.56 -1.54
CA VAL A 362 -15.40 -16.64 -2.69
C VAL A 362 -14.79 -15.98 -3.92
N GLY A 363 -14.17 -14.81 -3.76
CA GLY A 363 -13.44 -14.13 -4.83
C GLY A 363 -12.37 -15.04 -5.45
N LEU A 364 -11.52 -15.66 -4.61
CA LEU A 364 -10.50 -16.61 -5.06
C LEU A 364 -11.11 -17.81 -5.81
N PHE A 365 -12.16 -18.42 -5.26
CA PHE A 365 -12.84 -19.55 -5.90
C PHE A 365 -13.35 -19.19 -7.30
N THR A 366 -13.97 -18.01 -7.43
CA THR A 366 -14.47 -17.51 -8.72
C THR A 366 -13.36 -17.05 -9.68
N ALA A 367 -12.15 -16.79 -9.18
CA ALA A 367 -11.00 -16.51 -10.03
C ALA A 367 -10.38 -17.79 -10.62
N ILE A 368 -10.52 -18.91 -9.90
CA ILE A 368 -9.97 -20.22 -10.30
C ILE A 368 -10.83 -20.88 -11.39
N ILE A 369 -12.15 -20.73 -11.30
CA ILE A 369 -13.14 -21.22 -12.28
C ILE A 369 -13.15 -20.31 -13.50
#